data_AF-A0A950LPB3-F1
#
_entry.id   AF-A0A950LPB3-F1
#
_cell.length_a   1.000
_cell.length_b   1.000
_cell.length_c   1.000
_cell.angle_alpha   90.00
_cell.angle_beta   90.00
_cell.angle_gamma   90.00
#
_symmetry.space_group_name_H-M   'P 1'
#
loop_
_entity.id
_entity.type
_entity.pdbx_description
1 polymer ?
#
loop_
_entity_poly.entity_id
_entity_poly.type
_entity_poly.pdbx_seq_one_letter_code
_entity_poly.pdbx_strand_id
1 'polypeptide(L)' 'MILADVNVLIYAFRQDSPRHSVCRPWLDGVIRSDAQFGVSPLTLSAVARIVTNPKAFVEPSPIGEVFAFCDNLLN' A
#
# COMPACT_ATOMS: atom_id res chain seq x y z
N MET A 1 -3.65 15.67 9.65
CA MET A 1 -3.98 14.23 9.60
C MET A 1 -4.04 13.80 8.14
N ILE A 2 -3.21 12.83 7.75
CA ILE A 2 -3.16 12.21 6.43
C ILE A 2 -3.78 10.82 6.55
N LEU A 3 -4.76 10.51 5.71
CA LEU A 3 -5.36 9.18 5.61
C LEU A 3 -5.05 8.62 4.23
N ALA A 4 -4.36 7.49 4.16
CA ALA A 4 -3.95 6.93 2.87
C ALA A 4 -5.14 6.29 2.11
N ASP A 5 -5.23 6.61 0.81
CA ASP A 5 -6.14 5.95 -0.13
C ASP A 5 -5.56 4.60 -0.61
N VAL A 6 -6.43 3.71 -1.07
CA VAL A 6 -6.05 2.38 -1.55
C VAL A 6 -5.05 2.44 -2.70
N ASN A 7 -5.24 3.38 -3.64
CA ASN A 7 -4.38 3.45 -4.82
C ASN A 7 -2.96 3.88 -4.42
N VAL A 8 -2.85 4.80 -3.48
CA VAL A 8 -1.54 5.26 -2.98
C VAL A 8 -0.77 4.12 -2.36
N LEU A 9 -1.44 3.30 -1.55
CA LEU A 9 -0.82 2.11 -0.94
C LEU A 9 -0.47 1.03 -1.97
N ILE A 10 -1.37 0.76 -2.93
CA ILE A 10 -1.10 -0.19 -4.02
C ILE A 10 0.12 0.26 -4.83
N TYR A 11 0.22 1.55 -5.18
CA TYR A 11 1.35 2.05 -5.96
C TYR A 11 2.65 2.05 -5.15
N ALA A 12 2.59 2.32 -3.84
CA ALA A 12 3.76 2.22 -2.97
C ALA A 12 4.24 0.76 -2.77
N PHE A 13 3.33 -0.21 -2.84
CA PHE A 13 3.63 -1.64 -2.72
C PHE A 13 4.12 -2.25 -4.04
N ARG A 14 3.41 -2.01 -5.15
CA ARG A 14 3.68 -2.58 -6.47
C ARG A 14 4.82 -1.87 -7.18
N GLN A 15 5.98 -2.52 -7.29
CA GLN A 15 7.17 -1.98 -7.97
C GLN A 15 6.97 -1.75 -9.47
N ASP A 16 6.10 -2.54 -10.10
CA ASP A 16 5.72 -2.42 -11.50
C ASP A 16 4.67 -1.33 -11.77
N SER A 17 4.14 -0.69 -10.72
CA SER A 17 3.25 0.46 -10.91
C SER A 17 4.05 1.64 -11.49
N PRO A 18 3.55 2.31 -12.54
CA PRO A 18 4.19 3.53 -13.07
C PRO A 18 4.33 4.65 -12.03
N ARG A 19 3.54 4.60 -10.96
CA ARG A 19 3.56 5.59 -9.86
C ARG A 19 4.39 5.14 -8.66
N HIS A 20 5.02 3.97 -8.70
CA HIS A 20 5.81 3.44 -7.58
C HIS A 20 6.92 4.40 -7.14
N SER A 21 7.66 4.94 -8.11
CA SER A 21 8.76 5.89 -7.88
C SER A 21 8.33 7.19 -7.19
N VAL A 22 7.02 7.51 -7.22
CA VAL A 22 6.46 8.67 -6.53
C VAL A 22 5.82 8.27 -5.21
N CYS A 23 4.98 7.24 -5.22
CA CYS A 23 4.18 6.85 -4.06
C CYS A 23 5.01 6.21 -2.95
N ARG A 24 6.02 5.40 -3.28
CA ARG A 24 6.84 4.74 -2.25
C ARG A 24 7.69 5.74 -1.46
N PRO A 25 8.47 6.65 -2.08
CA PRO A 25 9.22 7.65 -1.32
C PRO A 25 8.32 8.62 -0.55
N TRP A 26 7.16 8.99 -1.12
CA TRP A 26 6.18 9.82 -0.42
C TRP A 26 5.65 9.13 0.85
N LEU A 27 5.24 7.86 0.74
CA LEU A 27 4.70 7.10 1.87
C LEU A 27 5.75 6.93 2.97
N ASP A 28 6.97 6.54 2.61
CA ASP A 28 8.09 6.42 3.53
C ASP A 28 8.41 7.76 4.21
N GLY A 29 8.32 8.87 3.47
CA GLY A 29 8.50 10.22 3.99
C GLY A 29 7.43 10.63 4.99
N VAL A 30 6.16 10.32 4.70
CA VAL A 30 5.04 10.62 5.60
C VAL A 30 5.16 9.81 6.89
N ILE A 31 5.42 8.51 6.80
CA ILE A 31 5.54 7.61 7.97
C ILE A 31 6.70 8.03 8.89
N ARG A 32 7.81 8.52 8.33
CA ARG A 32 8.97 8.98 9.11
C ARG A 32 8.85 10.42 9.63
N SER A 33 7.80 11.15 9.25
CA SER A 33 7.58 12.53 9.67
C SER A 33 6.72 12.60 10.94
N ASP A 34 6.65 13.77 11.57
CA ASP A 34 5.74 14.04 12.68
C ASP A 34 4.26 14.19 12.24
N ALA A 35 3.94 13.89 10.98
CA ALA A 35 2.57 13.95 10.50
C ALA A 35 1.71 12.86 11.13
N GLN A 36 0.52 13.23 11.60
CA GLN A 36 -0.51 12.25 11.97
C GLN A 36 -0.94 11.46 10.73
N PHE A 37 -0.42 10.25 10.59
CA PHE A 37 -0.74 9.30 9.54
C PHE A 37 -1.72 8.25 10.06
N GLY A 38 -2.69 7.89 9.21
CA GLY A 38 -3.63 6.82 9.51
C GLY A 38 -3.95 6.00 8.27
N VAL A 39 -4.43 4.78 8.53
CA VAL A 39 -4.93 3.85 7.53
C VAL A 39 -6.25 3.25 8.00
N SER A 40 -7.20 3.12 7.07
CA SER A 40 -8.47 2.45 7.35
C SER A 40 -8.33 0.94 7.15
N PRO A 41 -8.90 0.09 8.03
CA PRO A 41 -8.99 -1.35 7.79
C PRO A 41 -9.64 -1.72 6.46
N LEU A 42 -10.61 -0.92 5.98
CA LEU A 42 -11.22 -1.11 4.67
C LEU A 42 -10.23 -0.86 3.53
N THR A 43 -9.35 0.13 3.67
CA THR A 43 -8.29 0.40 2.70
C THR A 43 -7.30 -0.75 2.66
N LEU A 44 -6.85 -1.26 3.83
CA LEU A 44 -5.92 -2.40 3.89
C LEU A 44 -6.53 -3.67 3.30
N SER A 45 -7.80 -3.94 3.59
CA SER A 45 -8.55 -5.06 2.98
C SER A 45 -8.65 -4.91 1.46
N ALA A 46 -8.89 -3.70 0.96
CA ALA A 46 -8.94 -3.43 -0.47
C ALA A 46 -7.57 -3.60 -1.14
N VAL A 47 -6.47 -3.17 -0.51
CA VAL A 47 -5.10 -3.47 -0.98
C VAL A 47 -4.94 -4.98 -1.13
N ALA A 48 -5.19 -5.74 -0.06
CA ALA A 48 -5.05 -7.19 -0.05
C ALA A 48 -5.85 -7.87 -1.16
N ARG A 49 -7.12 -7.49 -1.31
CA ARG A 49 -8.02 -8.06 -2.32
C ARG A 49 -7.59 -7.71 -3.75
N ILE A 50 -7.09 -6.50 -4.00
CA ILE A 50 -6.78 -6.04 -5.35
C ILE A 50 -5.46 -6.64 -5.84
N VAL A 51 -4.40 -6.57 -5.03
CA VAL A 51 -3.05 -6.97 -5.49
C VAL A 51 -2.85 -8.49 -5.54
N THR A 52 -3.73 -9.27 -4.90
CA THR A 52 -3.75 -10.74 -4.95
C THR A 52 -4.73 -11.29 -6.00
N ASN A 53 -5.45 -10.43 -6.73
CA ASN A 53 -6.46 -10.86 -7.69
C ASN A 53 -5.89 -11.07 -9.11
N PRO A 54 -5.97 -12.29 -9.67
CA PRO A 54 -5.47 -12.60 -11.02
C PRO A 54 -6.22 -11.90 -12.16
N LYS A 55 -7.40 -11.33 -11.89
CA LYS A 55 -8.11 -10.48 -12.86
C LYS A 55 -7.60 -9.04 -12.89
N ALA A 56 -6.90 -8.60 -11.84
CA ALA A 56 -6.38 -7.23 -11.72
C ALA A 56 -4.91 -7.14 -12.12
N PHE A 57 -4.11 -8.19 -11.85
CA PHE A 57 -2.69 -8.25 -12.17
C PHE A 57 -2.36 -9.55 -12.89
N VAL A 58 -1.51 -9.46 -13.93
CA VAL A 58 -0.97 -10.62 -14.65
C VAL A 58 -0.21 -11.53 -13.69
N GLU A 59 0.61 -10.92 -12.83
CA GLU A 59 1.32 -11.58 -11.73
C GLU A 59 0.82 -11.03 -10.38
N PRO A 60 -0.18 -11.68 -9.77
CA PRO A 60 -0.66 -11.33 -8.43
C PRO A 60 0.44 -11.45 -7.39
N SER A 61 0.37 -10.58 -6.39
CA SER A 61 1.35 -10.53 -5.32
C SER A 61 1.12 -11.69 -4.35
N PRO A 62 2.18 -12.33 -3.83
CA PRO A 62 2.05 -13.36 -2.80
C PRO A 62 1.37 -12.80 -1.55
N ILE A 63 0.35 -13.49 -1.04
CA ILE A 63 -0.46 -13.00 0.07
C ILE A 63 0.36 -12.65 1.33
N GLY A 64 1.45 -13.40 1.59
CA GLY A 64 2.35 -13.14 2.72
C GLY A 64 3.08 -11.80 2.62
N GLU A 65 3.52 -11.41 1.43
CA GLU A 65 4.17 -10.10 1.21
C GLU A 65 3.18 -8.95 1.39
N VAL A 66 1.94 -9.15 0.99
CA VAL A 66 0.88 -8.15 1.09
C VAL A 66 0.49 -7.91 2.54
N PHE A 67 0.33 -8.97 3.34
CA PHE A 67 0.06 -8.83 4.77
C PHE A 67 1.24 -8.22 5.51
N ALA A 68 2.47 -8.63 5.20
CA ALA A 68 3.67 -8.01 5.78
C ALA A 68 3.72 -6.50 5.48
N PHE A 69 3.35 -6.08 4.27
CA PHE A 69 3.24 -4.66 3.93
C PHE A 69 2.15 -3.95 4.75
N CYS A 70 0.94 -4.53 4.87
CA CYS A 70 -0.15 -3.95 5.65
C CYS A 70 0.19 -3.84 7.15
N ASP A 71 0.81 -4.87 7.73
CA ASP A 71 1.18 -4.91 9.15
C ASP A 71 2.24 -3.84 9.46
N ASN A 72 3.19 -3.61 8.55
CA ASN A 72 4.18 -2.55 8.68
C ASN A 72 3.58 -1.13 8.66
N LEU A 73 2.35 -0.93 8.17
CA LEU A 73 1.66 0.37 8.19
C LEU A 73 0.88 0.61 9.50
N LEU A 74 0.71 -0.41 10.33
CA LEU A 74 -0.03 -0.36 11.59
C LEU A 74 0.87 -0.26 12.83
N ASN A 75 2.18 -0.44 12.65
CA ASN A 75 3.21 -0.37 13.70
C ASN A 75 3.97 0.96 13.63
#